data_AF-A0A963QVG2-F1
#
_entry.id   AF-A0A963QVG2-F1
#
_cell.length_a   1.000
_cell.length_b   1.000
_cell.length_c   1.000
_cell.angle_alpha   90.00
_cell.angle_beta   90.00
_cell.angle_gamma   90.00
#
_symmetry.space_group_name_H-M   'P 1'
#
loop_
_entity.id
_entity.type
_entity.pdbx_description
1 polymer ?
#
loop_
_entity_poly.entity_id
_entity_poly.type
_entity_poly.pdbx_seq_one_letter_code
_entity_poly.pdbx_strand_id
1 'polypeptide(L)'
;MHASTADPLLQSPPSAIPAAAIPSAAPPSAASPNAAGEDVAIDAARAFLGPHASYYDESWRVMNWRGRRTSWNRHAALFGPVWFAYRRMLVPAVLLLAWVHGLLTLYRMGWSVTVLAGLQVTMMIAVGWFANALYLHRFQRIAARLARLRAPPLEREGRFAARGGVSPLLAAAVGAALIAGILLGLTLDRPV
;
A
#
# COMPACT_ATOMS: atom_id res chain seq x y z
N MET A 1 -24.24 58.97 13.93
CA MET A 1 -25.43 58.84 14.80
C MET A 1 -26.07 57.50 14.51
N HIS A 2 -26.18 56.65 15.55
CA HIS A 2 -27.13 55.55 15.84
C HIS A 2 -27.96 54.93 14.70
N ALA A 3 -28.23 53.63 14.60
CA ALA A 3 -28.27 52.49 15.53
C ALA A 3 -28.13 51.19 14.67
N SER A 4 -27.50 50.08 15.08
CA SER A 4 -27.85 49.13 16.15
C SER A 4 -29.29 48.60 16.09
N THR A 5 -29.46 47.47 15.38
CA THR A 5 -30.53 46.51 15.66
C THR A 5 -30.00 45.09 15.43
N ALA A 6 -30.19 44.27 16.46
CA ALA A 6 -29.70 42.92 16.62
C ALA A 6 -30.45 41.91 15.73
N ASP A 7 -29.79 40.80 15.40
CA ASP A 7 -30.45 39.55 15.01
C ASP A 7 -29.85 38.39 15.82
N PRO A 8 -30.66 37.55 16.52
CA PRO A 8 -30.20 36.61 17.53
C PRO A 8 -30.15 35.20 16.96
N LEU A 9 -28.96 34.68 16.70
CA LEU A 9 -28.74 33.24 16.54
C LEU A 9 -27.53 32.80 17.37
N LEU A 10 -27.79 32.65 18.66
CA LEU A 10 -27.43 31.50 19.49
C LEU A 10 -26.32 30.62 18.89
N GLN A 11 -25.07 31.06 19.12
CA GLN A 11 -23.92 30.16 19.15
C GLN A 11 -24.14 29.16 20.29
N SER A 12 -24.46 27.92 19.93
CA SER A 12 -24.25 26.78 20.82
C SER A 12 -22.91 26.16 20.43
N PRO A 13 -21.90 26.07 21.31
CA PRO A 13 -20.74 25.24 21.03
C PRO A 13 -21.21 23.78 20.92
N PRO A 14 -20.73 22.98 19.96
CA PRO A 14 -20.98 21.55 19.98
C PRO A 14 -20.41 20.98 21.29
N SER A 15 -21.31 20.31 22.01
CA SER A 15 -21.12 19.73 23.33
C SER A 15 -19.77 19.04 23.48
N ALA A 16 -19.12 19.33 24.60
CA ALA A 16 -18.00 18.56 25.11
C ALA A 16 -18.30 17.06 25.00
N ILE A 17 -17.39 16.32 24.37
CA ILE A 17 -17.37 14.87 24.41
C ILE A 17 -17.41 14.47 25.90
N PRO A 18 -18.36 13.64 26.36
CA PRO A 18 -18.33 13.17 27.73
C PRO A 18 -17.01 12.44 27.94
N ALA A 19 -16.28 12.83 29.00
CA ALA A 19 -15.14 12.09 29.51
C ALA A 19 -15.63 10.68 29.89
N ALA A 20 -15.63 9.78 28.92
CA ALA A 20 -15.85 8.37 29.14
C ALA A 20 -14.71 7.90 30.06
N ALA A 21 -15.11 7.56 31.28
CA ALA A 21 -14.30 6.99 32.34
C ALA A 21 -13.11 6.18 31.82
N ILE A 22 -11.90 6.61 32.19
CA ILE A 22 -10.73 5.73 32.19
C ILE A 22 -11.10 4.58 33.14
N PRO A 23 -11.17 3.32 32.68
CA PRO A 23 -11.41 2.20 33.58
C PRO A 23 -10.26 2.13 34.59
N SER A 24 -10.64 2.25 35.87
CA SER A 24 -9.78 2.01 37.02
C SER A 24 -8.99 0.71 36.83
N ALA A 25 -7.69 0.76 37.11
CA ALA A 25 -6.78 -0.37 37.05
C ALA A 25 -7.32 -1.57 37.85
N ALA A 26 -7.72 -2.62 37.14
CA ALA A 26 -7.98 -3.94 37.73
C ALA A 26 -6.64 -4.62 38.08
N PRO A 27 -6.57 -5.45 39.15
CA PRO A 27 -5.33 -6.03 39.65
C PRO A 27 -4.71 -7.03 38.65
N PRO A 28 -3.42 -7.38 38.79
CA PRO A 28 -2.74 -8.29 37.87
C PRO A 28 -3.26 -9.71 38.07
N SER A 29 -4.32 -10.07 37.36
CA SER A 29 -4.92 -11.41 37.43
C SER A 29 -5.10 -11.96 36.02
N ALA A 30 -4.30 -12.98 35.73
CA ALA A 30 -4.37 -13.92 34.61
C ALA A 30 -4.38 -13.31 33.21
N ALA A 31 -3.21 -13.31 32.55
CA ALA A 31 -3.13 -13.19 31.11
C ALA A 31 -4.08 -14.22 30.47
N SER A 32 -5.17 -13.73 29.88
CA SER A 32 -6.12 -14.58 29.17
C SER A 32 -5.39 -15.35 28.07
N PRO A 33 -5.64 -16.66 27.88
CA PRO A 33 -5.04 -17.44 26.80
C PRO A 33 -5.26 -16.82 25.40
N ASN A 34 -6.33 -16.03 25.25
CA ASN A 34 -6.63 -15.28 24.03
C ASN A 34 -5.76 -14.04 23.83
N ALA A 35 -5.29 -13.39 24.90
CA ALA A 35 -4.43 -12.20 24.78
C ALA A 35 -3.10 -12.56 24.13
N ALA A 36 -2.49 -13.68 24.56
CA ALA A 36 -1.29 -14.20 23.94
C ALA A 36 -1.49 -14.58 22.45
N GLY A 37 -2.68 -15.07 22.07
CA GLY A 37 -2.99 -15.35 20.66
C GLY A 37 -3.21 -14.10 19.82
N GLU A 38 -3.78 -13.05 20.40
CA GLU A 38 -4.04 -11.77 19.74
C GLU A 38 -2.75 -10.97 19.55
N ASP A 39 -1.89 -10.91 20.57
CA ASP A 39 -0.59 -10.24 20.53
C ASP A 39 0.30 -10.83 19.42
N VAL A 40 0.37 -12.16 19.34
CA VAL A 40 1.17 -12.84 18.33
C VAL A 40 0.59 -12.64 16.91
N ALA A 41 -0.74 -12.58 16.76
CA ALA A 41 -1.36 -12.28 15.48
C ALA A 41 -1.07 -10.84 15.00
N ILE A 42 -1.08 -9.86 15.92
CA ILE A 42 -0.70 -8.47 15.66
C ILE A 42 0.77 -8.39 15.24
N ASP A 43 1.65 -9.10 15.95
CA ASP A 43 3.08 -9.15 15.63
C ASP A 43 3.35 -9.80 14.27
N ALA A 44 2.61 -10.86 13.92
CA ALA A 44 2.71 -11.49 12.61
C ALA A 44 2.24 -10.57 11.47
N ALA A 45 1.17 -9.79 11.68
CA ALA A 45 0.70 -8.79 10.73
C ALA A 45 1.71 -7.65 10.56
N ARG A 46 2.29 -7.16 11.65
CA ARG A 46 3.36 -6.16 11.62
C ARG A 46 4.61 -6.68 10.91
N ALA A 47 5.02 -7.92 11.19
CA ALA A 47 6.14 -8.58 10.52
C ALA A 47 5.88 -8.73 9.01
N PHE A 48 4.65 -9.06 8.60
CA PHE A 48 4.28 -9.08 7.19
C PHE A 48 4.38 -7.70 6.53
N LEU A 49 3.99 -6.63 7.21
CA LEU A 49 4.02 -5.29 6.65
C LEU A 49 5.43 -4.66 6.64
N GLY A 50 6.33 -5.13 7.50
CA GLY A 50 7.69 -4.65 7.61
C GLY A 50 7.80 -3.27 8.27
N PRO A 51 8.91 -2.53 8.08
CA PRO A 51 9.27 -1.33 8.85
C PRO A 51 8.24 -0.19 8.82
N HIS A 52 7.39 -0.15 7.78
CA HIS A 52 6.38 0.88 7.60
C HIS A 52 4.95 0.38 7.87
N ALA A 53 4.79 -0.61 8.77
CA ALA A 53 3.49 -1.19 9.09
C ALA A 53 2.44 -0.16 9.50
N SER A 54 2.82 0.85 10.30
CA SER A 54 1.94 1.94 10.73
C SER A 54 1.31 2.72 9.57
N TYR A 55 2.07 2.98 8.51
CA TYR A 55 1.56 3.66 7.32
C TYR A 55 0.44 2.87 6.61
N TYR A 56 0.60 1.55 6.50
CA TYR A 56 -0.42 0.71 5.88
C TYR A 56 -1.64 0.55 6.77
N ASP A 57 -1.43 0.39 8.08
CA ASP A 57 -2.54 0.32 9.03
C ASP A 57 -3.39 1.59 8.98
N GLU A 58 -2.77 2.77 9.02
CA GLU A 58 -3.48 4.04 8.88
C GLU A 58 -4.20 4.15 7.53
N SER A 59 -3.50 3.85 6.43
CA SER A 59 -4.09 3.91 5.08
C SER A 59 -5.29 2.97 4.94
N TRP A 60 -5.22 1.77 5.53
CA TRP A 60 -6.26 0.76 5.49
C TRP A 60 -7.44 1.12 6.39
N ARG A 61 -7.17 1.68 7.57
CA ARG A 61 -8.21 2.25 8.45
C ARG A 61 -8.94 3.40 7.80
N VAL A 62 -8.23 4.32 7.14
CA VAL A 62 -8.84 5.43 6.39
C VAL A 62 -9.69 4.93 5.23
N MET A 63 -9.23 3.91 4.49
CA MET A 63 -10.01 3.26 3.45
C MET A 63 -11.31 2.68 4.02
N ASN A 64 -11.23 1.94 5.12
CA ASN A 64 -12.40 1.35 5.78
C ASN A 64 -13.37 2.42 6.31
N TRP A 65 -12.87 3.45 7.00
CA TRP A 65 -13.67 4.54 7.56
C TRP A 65 -14.39 5.34 6.48
N ARG A 66 -13.75 5.58 5.32
CA ARG A 66 -14.36 6.30 4.19
C ARG A 66 -15.25 5.42 3.31
N GLY A 67 -15.35 4.11 3.59
CA GLY A 67 -16.00 3.14 2.71
C GLY A 67 -15.34 3.03 1.32
N ARG A 68 -14.09 3.49 1.18
CA ARG A 68 -13.36 3.52 -0.09
C ARG A 68 -12.37 2.37 -0.15
N ARG A 69 -12.32 1.68 -1.28
CA ARG A 69 -11.40 0.54 -1.47
C ARG A 69 -9.99 0.94 -1.92
N THR A 70 -9.71 2.23 -2.08
CA THR A 70 -8.46 2.73 -2.66
C THR A 70 -7.89 3.91 -1.85
N SER A 71 -6.57 4.04 -1.86
CA SER A 71 -5.84 5.16 -1.26
C SER A 71 -4.65 5.50 -2.13
N TRP A 72 -4.34 6.78 -2.24
CA TRP A 72 -3.26 7.28 -3.08
C TRP A 72 -1.89 6.90 -2.53
N ASN A 73 -1.07 6.26 -3.36
CA ASN A 73 0.30 5.87 -3.05
C ASN A 73 1.28 6.55 -4.02
N ARG A 74 1.93 7.61 -3.52
CA ARG A 74 2.92 8.39 -4.28
C ARG A 74 4.13 7.56 -4.74
N HIS A 75 4.62 6.67 -3.89
CA HIS A 75 5.79 5.85 -4.19
C HIS A 75 5.50 4.84 -5.30
N ALA A 76 4.32 4.22 -5.27
CA ALA A 76 3.89 3.31 -6.33
C ALA A 76 3.59 4.05 -7.64
N ALA A 77 3.04 5.28 -7.57
CA ALA A 77 2.82 6.09 -8.76
C ALA A 77 4.13 6.40 -9.50
N LEU A 78 5.18 6.79 -8.76
CA LEU A 78 6.46 7.18 -9.34
C LEU A 78 7.39 5.99 -9.66
N PHE A 79 7.39 4.97 -8.79
CA PHE A 79 8.33 3.85 -8.85
C PHE A 79 7.61 2.50 -8.99
N GLY A 80 6.50 2.43 -9.73
CA GLY A 80 5.60 1.27 -9.80
C GLY A 80 6.27 -0.11 -9.81
N PRO A 81 7.04 -0.48 -10.85
CA PRO A 81 7.70 -1.79 -10.93
C PRO A 81 8.57 -2.09 -9.71
N VAL A 82 9.39 -1.11 -9.30
CA VAL A 82 10.34 -1.24 -8.18
C VAL A 82 9.60 -1.36 -6.85
N TRP A 83 8.56 -0.57 -6.63
CA TRP A 83 7.75 -0.59 -5.42
C TRP A 83 7.03 -1.93 -5.25
N PHE A 84 6.44 -2.46 -6.33
CA PHE A 84 5.82 -3.78 -6.29
C PHE A 84 6.85 -4.90 -6.04
N ALA A 85 8.02 -4.84 -6.67
CA ALA A 85 9.10 -5.80 -6.46
C ALA A 85 9.65 -5.76 -5.03
N TYR A 86 9.87 -4.55 -4.48
CA TYR A 86 10.24 -4.32 -3.09
C TYR A 86 9.25 -4.99 -2.14
N ARG A 87 7.96 -4.87 -2.39
CA ARG A 87 6.88 -5.53 -1.62
C ARG A 87 6.68 -6.99 -1.97
N ARG A 88 7.58 -7.61 -2.75
CA ARG A 88 7.52 -9.01 -3.23
C ARG A 88 6.30 -9.33 -4.10
N MET A 89 5.67 -8.33 -4.70
CA MET A 89 4.56 -8.47 -5.65
C MET A 89 5.10 -8.55 -7.07
N LEU A 90 5.68 -9.70 -7.44
CA LEU A 90 6.40 -9.82 -8.73
C LEU A 90 5.49 -9.76 -9.95
N VAL A 91 4.24 -10.26 -9.86
CA VAL A 91 3.30 -10.22 -10.99
C VAL A 91 3.03 -8.78 -11.47
N PRO A 92 2.53 -7.84 -10.63
CA PRO A 92 2.35 -6.46 -11.07
C PRO A 92 3.68 -5.77 -11.41
N ALA A 93 4.79 -6.14 -10.76
CA ALA A 93 6.10 -5.58 -11.09
C ALA A 93 6.51 -5.92 -12.53
N VAL A 94 6.39 -7.19 -12.94
CA VAL A 94 6.71 -7.67 -14.29
C VAL A 94 5.76 -7.08 -15.32
N LEU A 95 4.46 -6.99 -15.02
CA LEU A 95 3.48 -6.38 -15.93
C LEU A 95 3.80 -4.91 -16.20
N LEU A 96 4.19 -4.14 -15.18
CA LEU A 96 4.58 -2.75 -15.36
C LEU A 96 5.94 -2.61 -16.07
N LEU A 97 6.87 -3.55 -15.86
CA LEU A 97 8.12 -3.59 -16.61
C LEU A 97 7.85 -3.85 -18.10
N ALA A 98 7.00 -4.83 -18.40
CA ALA A 98 6.57 -5.15 -19.76
C ALA A 98 5.82 -3.98 -20.41
N TRP A 99 5.00 -3.26 -19.65
CA TRP A 99 4.33 -2.04 -20.10
C TRP A 99 5.34 -0.97 -20.56
N VAL A 100 6.36 -0.67 -19.74
CA VAL A 100 7.40 0.31 -20.12
C VAL A 100 8.17 -0.13 -21.37
N HIS A 101 8.54 -1.40 -21.46
CA HIS A 101 9.19 -1.93 -22.66
C HIS A 101 8.27 -1.89 -23.88
N GLY A 102 6.97 -2.16 -23.70
CA GLY A 102 5.96 -2.05 -24.74
C GLY A 102 5.84 -0.63 -25.29
N LEU A 103 5.83 0.39 -24.41
CA LEU A 103 5.85 1.80 -24.84
C LEU A 103 7.12 2.13 -25.62
N LEU A 104 8.27 1.62 -25.21
CA LEU A 104 9.53 1.82 -25.93
C LEU A 104 9.52 1.17 -27.31
N THR A 105 8.95 -0.04 -27.43
CA THR A 105 8.74 -0.70 -28.71
C THR A 105 7.80 0.10 -29.62
N LEU A 106 6.69 0.62 -29.09
CA LEU A 106 5.76 1.47 -29.86
C LEU A 106 6.42 2.76 -30.33
N TYR A 107 7.23 3.40 -29.47
CA TYR A 107 8.02 4.57 -29.85
C TYR A 107 8.90 4.26 -31.07
N ARG A 108 9.58 3.11 -31.07
CA ARG A 108 10.40 2.67 -32.21
C ARG A 108 9.61 2.36 -33.48
N MET A 109 8.33 2.03 -33.36
CA MET A 109 7.41 1.89 -34.49
C MET A 109 6.90 3.25 -35.01
N GLY A 110 7.44 4.38 -34.52
CA GLY A 110 7.12 5.73 -34.97
C GLY A 110 5.93 6.37 -34.26
N TRP A 111 5.47 5.82 -33.13
CA TRP A 111 4.38 6.41 -32.36
C TRP A 111 4.80 7.72 -31.70
N SER A 112 3.87 8.68 -31.64
CA SER A 112 4.10 10.00 -31.04
C SER A 112 4.49 9.91 -29.57
N VAL A 113 5.61 10.55 -29.21
CA VAL A 113 6.10 10.66 -27.82
C VAL A 113 5.03 11.23 -26.90
N THR A 114 4.27 12.24 -27.35
CA THR A 114 3.21 12.87 -26.54
C THR A 114 2.12 11.87 -26.17
N VAL A 115 1.71 11.01 -27.12
CA VAL A 115 0.69 9.99 -26.87
C VAL A 115 1.20 8.95 -25.88
N LEU A 116 2.43 8.45 -26.09
CA LEU A 116 3.03 7.44 -25.22
C LEU A 116 3.28 7.97 -23.80
N ALA A 117 3.74 9.22 -23.68
CA ALA A 117 3.89 9.89 -22.39
C ALA A 117 2.54 10.06 -21.68
N GLY A 118 1.49 10.44 -22.42
CA GLY A 118 0.13 10.49 -21.88
C GLY A 118 -0.34 9.15 -21.32
N LEU A 119 -0.17 8.06 -22.07
CA LEU A 119 -0.48 6.70 -21.62
C LEU A 119 0.30 6.31 -20.36
N GLN A 120 1.59 6.65 -20.30
CA GLN A 120 2.43 6.38 -19.14
C GLN A 120 1.95 7.15 -17.90
N VAL A 121 1.62 8.43 -18.03
CA VAL A 121 1.10 9.25 -16.93
C VAL A 121 -0.24 8.70 -16.43
N THR A 122 -1.14 8.31 -17.33
CA THR A 122 -2.40 7.65 -16.95
C THR A 122 -2.14 6.36 -16.17
N MET A 123 -1.19 5.54 -16.61
CA MET A 123 -0.80 4.32 -15.90
C MET A 123 -0.23 4.62 -14.51
N MET A 124 0.63 5.64 -14.37
CA MET A 124 1.17 6.07 -13.07
C MET A 124 0.07 6.50 -12.09
N ILE A 125 -0.91 7.26 -12.57
CA ILE A 125 -2.07 7.68 -11.77
C ILE A 125 -2.90 6.47 -11.35
N ALA A 126 -3.19 5.54 -12.28
CA ALA A 126 -3.93 4.33 -11.97
C ALA A 126 -3.19 3.48 -10.92
N VAL A 127 -1.89 3.23 -11.12
CA VAL A 127 -1.06 2.50 -10.15
C VAL A 127 -1.05 3.19 -8.79
N GLY A 128 -0.88 4.51 -8.75
CA GLY A 128 -0.91 5.28 -7.52
C GLY A 128 -2.22 5.12 -6.75
N TRP A 129 -3.36 5.09 -7.44
CA TRP A 129 -4.66 4.90 -6.81
C TRP A 129 -4.90 3.48 -6.29
N PHE A 130 -4.47 2.47 -7.05
CA PHE A 130 -4.82 1.07 -6.78
C PHE A 130 -3.74 0.28 -6.03
N ALA A 131 -2.50 0.74 -5.93
CA ALA A 131 -1.39 -0.03 -5.35
C ALA A 131 -1.65 -0.49 -3.92
N ASN A 132 -2.21 0.39 -3.07
CA ASN A 132 -2.54 0.04 -1.68
C ASN A 132 -3.67 -0.99 -1.60
N ALA A 133 -4.67 -0.88 -2.49
CA ALA A 133 -5.77 -1.83 -2.59
C ALA A 133 -5.27 -3.22 -3.02
N LEU A 134 -4.37 -3.25 -4.01
CA LEU A 134 -3.78 -4.48 -4.51
C LEU A 134 -2.93 -5.18 -3.43
N TYR A 135 -2.19 -4.39 -2.64
CA TYR A 135 -1.41 -4.89 -1.52
C TYR A 135 -2.30 -5.44 -0.39
N LEU A 136 -3.36 -4.71 -0.01
CA LEU A 136 -4.36 -5.18 0.95
C LEU A 136 -5.01 -6.49 0.49
N HIS A 137 -5.39 -6.57 -0.78
CA HIS A 137 -5.99 -7.78 -1.33
C HIS A 137 -5.02 -8.96 -1.33
N ARG A 138 -3.71 -8.73 -1.54
CA ARG A 138 -2.68 -9.77 -1.37
C ARG A 138 -2.58 -10.21 0.09
N PHE A 139 -2.50 -9.26 1.02
CA PHE A 139 -2.45 -9.53 2.46
C PHE A 139 -3.63 -10.43 2.88
N GLN A 140 -4.86 -10.01 2.55
CA GLN A 140 -6.09 -10.75 2.86
C GLN A 140 -6.11 -12.14 2.23
N ARG A 141 -5.69 -12.28 0.97
CA ARG A 141 -5.62 -13.59 0.29
C ARG A 141 -4.63 -14.54 0.97
N ILE A 142 -3.47 -14.05 1.39
CA ILE A 142 -2.48 -14.89 2.09
C ILE A 142 -3.01 -15.26 3.48
N ALA A 143 -3.57 -14.32 4.22
CA ALA A 143 -4.17 -14.57 5.54
C ALA A 143 -5.28 -15.63 5.45
N ALA A 144 -6.21 -15.48 4.49
CA ALA A 144 -7.29 -16.44 4.26
C ALA A 144 -6.78 -17.84 3.86
N ARG A 145 -5.70 -17.92 3.07
CA ARG A 145 -5.08 -19.22 2.72
C ARG A 145 -4.46 -19.91 3.94
N LEU A 146 -3.77 -19.15 4.79
CA LEU A 146 -3.14 -19.70 5.99
C LEU A 146 -4.18 -20.09 7.05
N ALA A 147 -5.28 -19.34 7.17
CA ALA A 147 -6.38 -19.68 8.06
C ALA A 147 -7.00 -21.06 7.75
N ARG A 148 -6.97 -21.46 6.47
CA ARG A 148 -7.46 -22.78 6.00
C ARG A 148 -6.48 -23.92 6.24
N LEU A 149 -5.21 -23.65 6.57
CA LEU A 149 -4.25 -24.69 6.89
C LEU A 149 -4.52 -25.24 8.29
N ARG A 150 -4.58 -26.57 8.42
CA ARG A 150 -4.52 -27.27 9.71
C ARG A 150 -3.07 -27.27 10.22
N ALA A 151 -2.62 -26.13 10.71
CA ALA A 151 -1.30 -25.97 11.33
C ALA A 151 -1.45 -25.21 12.67
N PRO A 152 -0.53 -25.42 13.63
CA PRO A 152 -0.50 -24.66 14.87
C PRO A 152 -0.46 -23.15 14.61
N PRO A 153 -1.06 -22.31 15.48
CA PRO A 153 -1.08 -20.85 15.33
C PRO A 153 0.31 -20.24 15.04
N LEU A 154 1.31 -20.60 15.85
CA LEU A 154 2.70 -20.14 15.71
C LEU A 154 3.32 -20.45 14.34
N GLU A 155 3.06 -21.64 13.80
CA GLU A 155 3.55 -21.99 12.45
C GLU A 155 2.84 -21.20 11.36
N ARG A 156 1.54 -20.93 11.51
CA ARG A 156 0.78 -20.13 10.53
C ARG A 156 1.28 -18.69 10.50
N GLU A 157 1.59 -18.12 11.66
CA GLU A 157 2.14 -16.77 11.81
C GLU A 157 3.55 -16.65 11.24
N GLY A 158 4.44 -17.61 11.55
CA GLY A 158 5.78 -17.65 10.93
C GLY A 158 5.71 -17.76 9.40
N ARG A 159 4.80 -18.60 8.88
CA ARG A 159 4.55 -18.70 7.42
C ARG A 159 3.90 -17.45 6.85
N PHE A 160 3.16 -16.68 7.65
CA PHE A 160 2.59 -15.40 7.24
C PHE A 160 3.69 -14.36 7.10
N ALA A 161 4.47 -14.15 8.15
CA ALA A 161 5.59 -13.22 8.19
C ALA A 161 6.59 -13.50 7.04
N ALA A 162 6.93 -14.77 6.80
CA ALA A 162 7.87 -15.16 5.74
C ALA A 162 7.39 -14.83 4.31
N ARG A 163 6.07 -14.77 4.08
CA ARG A 163 5.48 -14.44 2.76
C ARG A 163 5.29 -12.94 2.54
N GLY A 164 5.33 -12.16 3.62
CA GLY A 164 5.30 -10.71 3.60
C GLY A 164 6.69 -10.10 3.51
N GLY A 165 6.79 -8.92 4.08
CA GLY A 165 8.00 -8.15 4.22
C GLY A 165 8.40 -7.43 2.94
N VAL A 166 9.63 -6.95 2.97
CA VAL A 166 10.25 -6.18 1.91
C VAL A 166 11.53 -6.86 1.43
N SER A 167 11.87 -6.71 0.16
CA SER A 167 13.09 -7.25 -0.43
C SER A 167 13.81 -6.16 -1.23
N PRO A 168 14.83 -5.52 -0.62
CA PRO A 168 15.67 -4.55 -1.32
C PRO A 168 16.39 -5.17 -2.52
N LEU A 169 16.78 -6.44 -2.43
CA LEU A 169 17.42 -7.15 -3.54
C LEU A 169 16.49 -7.28 -4.75
N LEU A 170 15.21 -7.64 -4.54
CA LEU A 170 14.24 -7.70 -5.63
C LEU A 170 13.96 -6.32 -6.21
N ALA A 171 13.91 -5.29 -5.37
CA ALA A 171 13.77 -3.91 -5.82
C ALA A 171 14.96 -3.48 -6.70
N ALA A 172 16.18 -3.77 -6.26
CA ALA A 172 17.41 -3.47 -7.00
C ALA A 172 17.48 -4.25 -8.31
N ALA A 173 17.15 -5.55 -8.32
CA ALA A 173 17.15 -6.37 -9.53
C ALA A 173 16.15 -5.85 -10.57
N VAL A 174 14.91 -5.52 -10.15
CA VAL A 174 13.90 -4.95 -11.05
C VAL A 174 14.26 -3.54 -11.49
N GLY A 175 14.84 -2.72 -10.61
CA GLY A 175 15.34 -1.39 -10.95
C GLY A 175 16.47 -1.46 -11.99
N ALA A 176 17.42 -2.36 -11.82
CA ALA A 176 18.50 -2.61 -12.77
C ALA A 176 17.96 -3.09 -14.12
N ALA A 177 17.00 -4.03 -14.12
CA ALA A 177 16.36 -4.51 -15.35
C ALA A 177 15.60 -3.39 -16.09
N LEU A 178 14.92 -2.49 -15.36
CA LEU A 178 14.25 -1.33 -15.93
C LEU A 178 15.26 -0.38 -16.60
N ILE A 179 16.34 -0.04 -15.90
CA ILE A 179 17.39 0.85 -16.44
C ILE A 179 18.07 0.21 -17.66
N ALA A 180 18.47 -1.05 -17.55
CA ALA A 180 19.11 -1.78 -18.64
C ALA A 180 18.21 -1.85 -19.89
N GLY A 181 16.91 -2.11 -19.71
CA GLY A 181 15.94 -2.13 -20.79
C GLY A 181 15.79 -0.78 -21.51
N ILE A 182 15.73 0.31 -20.74
CA ILE A 182 15.69 1.67 -21.29
C ILE A 182 16.99 1.97 -22.06
N LEU A 183 18.16 1.72 -21.46
CA LEU A 183 19.45 1.96 -22.10
C LEU A 183 19.61 1.13 -23.38
N LEU A 184 19.21 -0.14 -23.36
CA LEU A 184 19.25 -1.00 -24.54
C LEU A 184 18.35 -0.45 -25.65
N GLY A 185 17.13 -0.05 -25.32
CA GLY A 185 16.22 0.50 -26.32
C GLY A 185 16.69 1.83 -26.92
N LEU A 186 17.40 2.65 -26.14
CA LEU A 186 17.99 3.91 -26.60
C LEU A 186 19.31 3.73 -27.38
N THR A 187 20.15 2.76 -27.02
CA THR A 187 21.46 2.54 -27.69
C THR A 187 21.31 1.89 -29.06
N LEU A 188 20.27 1.09 -29.24
CA LEU A 188 19.87 0.54 -30.53
C LEU A 188 19.21 1.58 -31.47
N ASP A 189 19.17 2.86 -31.08
CA ASP A 189 18.63 3.99 -31.85
C ASP A 189 19.70 4.71 -32.69
N ARG A 190 20.93 4.16 -32.77
CA ARG A 190 21.94 4.69 -33.68
C ARG A 190 21.69 4.18 -35.10
N PRO A 191 21.38 5.07 -36.07
CA PRO A 191 21.40 4.67 -37.48
C PRO A 191 22.85 4.32 -37.86
N VAL A 192 23.03 3.16 -38.50
CA VAL A 192 24.21 2.85 -39.31
C VAL A 192 24.05 3.55 -40.65
#